data_AF-A0A497RKH7-F1
#
_entry.id   AF-A0A497RKH7-F1
#
_cell.length_a   1.000
_cell.length_b   1.000
_cell.length_c   1.000
_cell.angle_alpha   90.00
_cell.angle_beta   90.00
_cell.angle_gamma   90.00
#
_symmetry.space_group_name_H-M   'P 1'
#
loop_
_entity.id
_entity.type
_entity.pdbx_description
1 polymer ?
#
loop_
_entity_poly.entity_id
_entity_poly.type
_entity_poly.pdbx_seq_one_letter_code
_entity_poly.pdbx_strand_id
1 'polypeptide(L)'
;MVELRRSKTTRISPHLSFSLPYVIRWLEVHPLKDNPNAAMWIDLNKLRKGIVAPIDNDAYNRILDRLFKRAEIRKGRKFFPYKLRHTGITMWSMLLTEQQLAKRSGHISRLQTSKKIRQT
;
A
#
# COMPACT_ATOMS: atom_id res chain seq x y z
N MET A 1 -13.95 -10.40 5.72
CA MET A 1 -13.00 -10.83 4.65
C MET A 1 -12.55 -9.58 3.91
N VAL A 2 -11.26 -9.24 3.93
CA VAL A 2 -10.74 -8.04 3.24
C VAL A 2 -10.51 -8.37 1.77
N GLU A 3 -11.21 -7.69 0.86
CA GLU A 3 -11.04 -7.89 -0.57
C GLU A 3 -9.77 -7.17 -1.06
N LEU A 4 -8.78 -7.94 -1.49
CA LEU A 4 -7.54 -7.41 -2.07
C LEU A 4 -7.65 -7.45 -3.60
N ARG A 5 -7.47 -6.29 -4.24
CA ARG A 5 -7.43 -6.19 -5.70
C ARG A 5 -6.36 -7.12 -6.26
N ARG A 6 -6.77 -8.00 -7.18
CA ARG A 6 -5.90 -8.98 -7.84
C ARG A 6 -4.96 -8.27 -8.83
N SER A 7 -3.67 -8.61 -8.78
CA SER A 7 -2.74 -8.29 -9.88
C SER A 7 -3.03 -9.17 -11.08
N LYS A 8 -2.60 -8.74 -12.28
CA LYS A 8 -2.74 -9.48 -13.54
C LYS A 8 -2.12 -10.89 -13.48
N THR A 9 -1.10 -11.11 -12.67
CA THR A 9 -0.27 -12.33 -12.74
C THR A 9 -0.15 -13.11 -11.43
N THR A 10 -0.37 -12.52 -10.25
CA THR A 10 -0.13 -13.24 -8.98
C THR A 10 -0.97 -12.66 -7.85
N ARG A 11 -1.46 -13.53 -6.95
CA ARG A 11 -2.02 -13.11 -5.66
C ARG A 11 -0.88 -12.67 -4.75
N ILE A 12 -0.76 -11.38 -4.52
CA ILE A 12 0.20 -10.82 -3.59
C ILE A 12 -0.51 -10.69 -2.24
N SER A 13 -0.09 -11.48 -1.26
CA SER A 13 -0.60 -11.35 0.11
C SER A 13 0.15 -10.20 0.78
N PRO A 14 -0.53 -9.13 1.23
CA PRO A 14 0.13 -8.05 1.95
C PRO A 14 0.60 -8.58 3.30
N HIS A 15 1.87 -8.38 3.60
CA HIS A 15 2.42 -8.66 4.93
C HIS A 15 2.03 -7.50 5.86
N LEU A 16 0.85 -7.60 6.46
CA LEU A 16 0.34 -6.68 7.47
C LEU A 16 0.86 -7.12 8.84
N SER A 17 2.15 -6.93 9.14
CA SER A 17 2.70 -7.31 10.45
C SER A 17 2.54 -6.17 11.46
N PHE A 18 3.29 -5.07 11.29
CA PHE A 18 3.25 -3.94 12.24
C PHE A 18 2.02 -3.03 12.09
N SER A 19 1.40 -3.00 10.91
CA SER A 19 0.26 -2.12 10.62
C SER A 19 -1.09 -2.72 11.02
N LEU A 20 -1.15 -4.01 11.34
CA LEU A 20 -2.40 -4.73 11.62
C LEU A 20 -3.25 -4.09 12.73
N PRO A 21 -2.73 -3.77 13.93
CA PRO A 21 -3.55 -3.19 14.98
C PRO A 21 -4.15 -1.83 14.59
N TYR A 22 -3.40 -1.02 13.82
CA TYR A 22 -3.88 0.27 13.32
C TYR A 22 -5.01 0.10 12.31
N VAL A 23 -4.91 -0.90 11.44
CA VAL A 23 -5.97 -1.23 10.48
C VAL A 23 -7.22 -1.74 11.18
N ILE A 24 -7.09 -2.62 12.17
CA ILE A 24 -8.23 -3.14 12.94
C ILE A 24 -8.94 -2.00 13.65
N ARG A 25 -8.19 -1.13 14.35
CA ARG A 25 -8.76 0.05 15.02
C ARG A 25 -9.49 0.98 14.05
N TRP A 26 -8.98 1.15 12.83
CA TRP A 26 -9.66 1.92 11.80
C TRP A 26 -10.98 1.26 11.34
N LEU A 27 -10.99 -0.06 11.14
CA LEU A 27 -12.19 -0.80 10.77
C LEU A 27 -13.28 -0.72 11.84
N GLU A 28 -12.90 -0.67 13.12
CA GLU A 28 -13.84 -0.55 14.24
C GLU A 28 -14.59 0.78 14.26
N VAL A 29 -13.93 1.87 13.87
CA VAL A 29 -14.49 3.24 13.84
C VAL A 29 -14.87 3.69 12.42
N HIS A 30 -14.83 2.78 11.45
CA HIS A 30 -15.07 3.12 10.05
C HIS A 30 -16.51 3.64 9.89
N PRO A 31 -16.72 4.81 9.27
CA PRO A 31 -18.06 5.40 9.12
C PRO A 31 -19.07 4.52 8.36
N LEU A 32 -18.58 3.57 7.57
CA LEU A 32 -19.38 2.61 6.81
C LEU A 32 -19.02 1.17 7.22
N LYS A 33 -18.83 0.92 8.51
CA LYS A 33 -18.42 -0.40 9.03
C LYS A 33 -19.38 -1.53 8.64
N ASP A 34 -20.68 -1.23 8.58
CA ASP A 34 -21.71 -2.21 8.27
C ASP A 34 -21.82 -2.51 6.75
N ASN A 35 -21.17 -1.71 5.90
CA ASN A 35 -21.16 -1.91 4.46
C ASN A 35 -19.88 -2.65 4.02
N PRO A 36 -19.94 -3.95 3.67
CA PRO A 36 -18.77 -4.72 3.28
C PRO A 36 -18.15 -4.28 1.95
N ASN A 37 -18.92 -3.58 1.11
CA ASN A 37 -18.48 -3.07 -0.19
C ASN A 37 -17.92 -1.63 -0.10
N ALA A 38 -17.89 -1.04 1.09
CA ALA A 38 -17.33 0.29 1.27
C ALA A 38 -15.83 0.31 0.99
N ALA A 39 -15.36 1.41 0.38
CA ALA A 39 -13.93 1.61 0.22
C ALA A 39 -13.25 1.68 1.59
N MET A 40 -12.14 0.94 1.75
CA MET A 40 -11.39 0.90 3.02
C MET A 40 -10.88 2.28 3.46
N TRP A 41 -10.57 3.15 2.50
CA TRP A 41 -10.09 4.51 2.74
C TRP A 41 -11.03 5.50 2.07
N ILE A 42 -11.79 6.22 2.89
CA ILE A 42 -12.72 7.27 2.44
C ILE A 42 -12.18 8.66 2.73
N ASP A 43 -12.58 9.64 1.93
CA ASP A 43 -12.26 11.04 2.19
C ASP A 43 -13.17 11.59 3.30
N LEU A 44 -12.61 11.71 4.51
CA LEU A 44 -13.32 12.23 5.68
C LEU A 44 -13.79 13.69 5.51
N ASN A 45 -13.16 14.49 4.66
CA ASN A 45 -13.60 15.86 4.42
C ASN A 45 -14.85 15.90 3.54
N LYS A 46 -14.91 15.02 2.53
CA LYS A 46 -16.11 14.84 1.68
C LYS A 46 -17.24 14.21 2.49
N LEU A 47 -16.91 13.26 3.38
CA LEU A 47 -17.88 12.63 4.27
C LEU A 47 -18.57 13.64 5.18
N ARG A 48 -17.84 14.62 5.72
CA ARG A 48 -18.43 15.72 6.52
C ARG A 48 -19.45 16.56 5.76
N LYS A 49 -19.39 16.56 4.42
CA LYS A 49 -20.35 17.22 3.53
C LYS A 49 -21.46 16.27 3.05
N GLY A 50 -21.56 15.08 3.64
CA GLY A 50 -22.52 14.04 3.25
C GLY A 50 -22.11 13.23 2.01
N ILE A 51 -20.90 13.42 1.46
CA ILE A 51 -20.45 12.75 0.24
C ILE A 51 -19.52 11.59 0.61
N VAL A 52 -19.98 10.36 0.34
CA VAL A 52 -19.14 9.16 0.45
C VAL A 52 -18.32 9.01 -0.82
N ALA A 53 -17.01 9.23 -0.70
CA ALA A 53 -16.07 9.03 -1.79
C ALA A 53 -14.78 8.36 -1.29
N PRO A 54 -14.16 7.48 -2.09
CA PRO A 54 -12.83 6.97 -1.78
C PRO A 54 -11.80 8.11 -1.79
N ILE A 55 -10.71 7.92 -1.05
CA ILE A 55 -9.61 8.88 -1.07
C ILE A 55 -8.97 8.95 -2.47
N ASP A 56 -8.75 10.16 -2.97
CA ASP A 56 -8.02 10.38 -4.21
C ASP A 56 -6.49 10.48 -3.96
N ASN A 57 -5.71 10.37 -5.03
CA ASN A 57 -4.25 10.43 -4.93
C ASN A 57 -3.76 11.76 -4.35
N ASP A 58 -4.47 12.86 -4.58
CA ASP A 58 -4.10 14.18 -4.09
C ASP A 58 -4.35 14.32 -2.58
N ALA A 59 -5.48 13.82 -2.09
CA ALA A 59 -5.81 13.74 -0.67
C ALA A 59 -4.80 12.85 0.06
N TYR A 60 -4.41 11.72 -0.55
CA TYR A 60 -3.34 10.87 -0.02
C TYR A 60 -2.00 11.62 0.05
N ASN A 61 -1.61 12.33 -1.01
CA ASN A 61 -0.39 13.15 -1.00
C ASN A 61 -0.45 14.26 0.07
N ARG A 62 -1.61 14.90 0.29
CA ARG A 62 -1.81 15.88 1.36
C ARG A 62 -1.66 15.27 2.76
N ILE A 63 -2.09 14.02 2.96
CA ILE A 63 -1.87 13.30 4.22
C ILE A 63 -0.37 13.10 4.45
N LEU A 64 0.34 12.56 3.45
CA LEU A 64 1.79 12.38 3.52
C LEU A 64 2.48 13.71 3.80
N ASP A 65 2.10 14.77 3.11
CA ASP A 65 2.68 16.09 3.28
C ASP A 65 2.55 16.64 4.70
N ARG A 66 1.43 16.37 5.37
CA ARG A 66 1.23 16.73 6.79
C ARG A 66 2.08 15.87 7.71
N LEU A 67 2.20 14.57 7.42
CA LEU A 67 3.04 13.66 8.20
C LEU A 67 4.52 14.07 8.13
N PHE A 68 5.04 14.40 6.95
CA PHE A 68 6.43 14.87 6.80
C PHE A 68 6.68 16.18 7.52
N LYS A 69 5.72 17.12 7.49
CA LYS A 69 5.80 18.37 8.26
C LYS A 69 5.85 18.09 9.77
N ARG A 70 4.99 17.19 10.26
CA ARG A 70 4.97 16.78 11.68
C ARG A 70 6.22 16.04 12.13
N ALA A 71 6.83 15.28 11.24
CA ALA A 71 8.08 14.57 11.49
C ALA A 71 9.32 15.46 11.32
N GLU A 72 9.14 16.77 11.06
CA GLU A 72 10.21 17.75 10.84
C GLU A 72 11.19 17.37 9.72
N ILE A 73 10.76 16.49 8.81
CA ILE A 73 11.57 16.06 7.69
C ILE A 73 11.61 17.21 6.69
N ARG A 74 12.79 17.82 6.57
CA ARG A 74 13.06 18.90 5.60
C ARG A 74 12.66 18.42 4.21
N LYS A 75 11.61 19.05 3.64
CA LYS A 75 11.12 18.73 2.30
C LYS A 75 12.08 19.29 1.25
N GLY A 76 13.29 18.73 1.14
CA GLY A 76 14.24 19.09 0.10
C GLY A 76 13.74 18.74 -1.31
N ARG A 77 12.89 17.71 -1.45
CA ARG A 77 12.21 17.34 -2.70
C ARG A 77 10.76 16.94 -2.44
N LYS A 78 9.89 17.13 -3.45
CA LYS A 78 8.52 16.59 -3.46
C LYS A 78 8.56 15.10 -3.12
N PHE A 79 7.81 14.72 -2.09
CA PHE A 79 7.72 13.35 -1.65
C PHE A 79 6.64 12.63 -2.47
N PHE A 80 6.95 11.45 -2.99
CA PHE A 80 6.01 10.62 -3.73
C PHE A 80 5.82 9.30 -3.00
N PRO A 81 4.60 8.73 -2.97
CA PRO A 81 4.32 7.43 -2.36
C PRO A 81 5.29 6.31 -2.78
N TYR A 82 5.70 6.33 -4.05
CA TYR A 82 6.65 5.37 -4.60
C TYR A 82 7.99 5.34 -3.83
N LYS A 83 8.42 6.47 -3.25
CA LYS A 83 9.66 6.52 -2.46
C LYS A 83 9.58 5.66 -1.20
N LEU A 84 8.43 5.62 -0.51
CA LEU A 84 8.23 4.70 0.63
C LEU A 84 8.40 3.26 0.21
N ARG A 85 7.81 2.90 -0.95
CA ARG A 85 7.95 1.55 -1.50
C ARG A 85 9.40 1.24 -1.85
N HIS A 86 10.11 2.17 -2.49
CA HIS A 86 11.51 1.99 -2.85
C HIS A 86 12.39 1.82 -1.60
N THR A 87 12.28 2.71 -0.62
CA THR A 87 12.99 2.60 0.66
C THR A 87 12.69 1.27 1.35
N GLY A 88 11.42 0.84 1.37
CA GLY A 88 11.05 -0.47 1.90
C GLY A 88 11.75 -1.62 1.17
N ILE A 89 11.76 -1.62 -0.16
CA ILE A 89 12.47 -2.64 -0.96
C ILE A 89 13.97 -2.64 -0.64
N THR A 90 14.60 -1.46 -0.54
CA THR A 90 16.04 -1.33 -0.20
C THR A 90 16.35 -1.85 1.20
N MET A 91 15.49 -1.61 2.19
CA MET A 91 15.66 -2.19 3.53
C MET A 91 15.58 -3.72 3.49
N TRP A 92 14.63 -4.27 2.71
CA TRP A 92 14.47 -5.71 2.59
C TRP A 92 15.53 -6.39 1.74
N SER A 93 16.16 -5.69 0.79
CA SER A 93 17.24 -6.26 -0.04
C SER A 93 18.50 -6.58 0.76
N MET A 94 18.68 -5.96 1.93
CA MET A 94 19.80 -6.28 2.83
C MET A 94 19.59 -7.61 3.56
N LEU A 95 18.35 -8.11 3.64
CA LEU A 95 17.98 -9.29 4.43
C LEU A 95 17.49 -10.47 3.59
N LEU A 96 16.94 -10.21 2.40
CA LEU A 96 16.28 -11.21 1.56
C LEU A 96 17.07 -11.52 0.29
N THR A 97 16.98 -12.76 -0.18
CA THR A 97 17.48 -13.13 -1.51
C THR A 97 16.68 -12.45 -2.61
N GLU A 98 17.26 -12.33 -3.82
CA GLU A 98 16.59 -11.72 -4.98
C GLU A 98 15.22 -12.36 -5.27
N GLN A 99 15.11 -13.69 -5.16
CA GLN A 99 13.86 -14.40 -5.40
C GLN A 99 12.79 -14.06 -4.35
N GLN A 100 13.17 -14.00 -3.07
CA GLN A 100 12.27 -13.65 -1.97
C GLN A 100 11.83 -12.18 -2.08
N LEU A 101 12.77 -11.29 -2.41
CA LEU A 101 12.51 -9.86 -2.59
C LEU A 101 11.57 -9.60 -3.78
N ALA A 102 11.78 -10.29 -4.90
CA ALA A 102 10.92 -10.20 -6.08
C ALA A 102 9.49 -10.64 -5.74
N LYS A 103 9.33 -11.81 -5.09
CA LYS A 103 8.03 -12.32 -4.65
C LYS A 103 7.31 -11.33 -3.71
N ARG A 104 8.02 -10.76 -2.74
CA ARG A 104 7.47 -9.79 -1.79
C ARG A 104 7.07 -8.47 -2.44
N SER A 105 7.93 -7.95 -3.32
CA SER A 105 7.72 -6.66 -3.99
C SER A 105 6.75 -6.74 -5.17
N GLY A 106 6.30 -7.94 -5.55
CA GLY A 106 5.43 -8.17 -6.69
C GLY A 106 6.14 -8.04 -8.04
N HIS A 107 7.47 -8.12 -8.06
CA HIS A 107 8.26 -8.14 -9.29
C HIS A 107 8.43 -9.58 -9.79
N ILE A 108 8.41 -9.76 -11.11
CA ILE A 108 8.74 -11.04 -11.73
C ILE A 108 10.27 -11.14 -11.77
N SER A 109 10.86 -12.04 -10.98
CA SER A 109 12.31 -12.29 -11.02
C SER A 109 12.71 -12.91 -12.36
N ARG A 110 13.85 -12.50 -12.91
CA ARG A 110 14.38 -12.96 -14.20
C ARG A 110 14.59 -14.49 -14.25
N LEU A 111 14.86 -15.12 -13.11
CA LEU A 111 14.98 -16.58 -12.96
C LEU A 111 13.67 -17.35 -13.19
N GLN A 112 12.50 -16.72 -12.92
CA GLN A 112 11.19 -17.29 -13.22
C GLN A 112 10.89 -17.22 -14.72
N THR A 113 11.39 -16.18 -15.40
CA THR A 113 11.22 -15.98 -16.84
C THR A 113 11.92 -17.08 -17.65
N SER A 114 13.09 -17.55 -17.18
CA SER A 114 13.85 -18.62 -17.86
C SER A 114 13.18 -20.00 -17.76
N LYS A 115 12.49 -20.30 -16.64
CA LYS A 115 11.69 -21.55 -16.52
C LYS A 115 10.47 -21.58 -17.44
N LYS A 116 9.89 -20.42 -17.75
CA LYS A 116 8.71 -20.31 -18.62
C LYS A 116 9.04 -20.53 -20.11
N ILE A 117 10.28 -20.30 -20.52
CA ILE A 117 10.76 -20.47 -21.91
C ILE A 117 11.17 -21.92 -22.20
N ARG A 118 11.44 -22.74 -21.16
CA ARG A 118 11.87 -24.14 -21.31
C ARG A 118 10.73 -25.17 -21.28
N GLN A 119 9.47 -24.73 -21.26
CA GLN A 119 8.28 -25.60 -21.20
C GLN A 119 7.32 -25.36 -22.37
N THR A 120 7.80 -24.80 -23.48
CA THR A 120 7.07 -24.64 -24.74
C THR A 120 7.83 -25.31 -25.86
#